data_AF-A0A2G6QQS8-F1
#
_entry.id   AF-A0A2G6QQS8-F1
#
_cell.length_a   1.000
_cell.length_b   1.000
_cell.length_c   1.000
_cell.angle_alpha   90.00
_cell.angle_beta   90.00
_cell.angle_gamma   90.00
#
_symmetry.space_group_name_H-M   'P 1'
#
loop_
_entity.id
_entity.type
_entity.pdbx_description
1 polymer ?
#
loop_
_entity_poly.entity_id
_entity_poly.type
_entity_poly.pdbx_seq_one_letter_code
_entity_poly.pdbx_strand_id
1 'polypeptide(L)' 'MDFKYDVIVIGAGHAGCEAAVASANIGAKTLLITMDMNKIAQMSCNPAVGGIAKGQIVR' A
#
# COMPACT_ATOMS: atom_id res chain seq x y z
N MET A 1 12.05 0.23 23.66
CA MET A 1 11.41 -0.15 22.39
C MET A 1 12.35 0.27 21.28
N ASP A 2 12.65 -0.62 20.33
CA ASP A 2 13.52 -0.31 19.19
C ASP A 2 12.67 0.11 17.98
N PHE A 3 12.72 1.40 17.63
CA PHE A 3 11.92 2.02 16.56
C PHE A 3 12.67 2.12 15.24
N LYS A 4 13.69 1.29 15.02
CA LYS A 4 14.36 1.20 13.72
C LYS A 4 13.50 0.46 12.70
N TYR A 5 13.19 1.12 11.60
CA TYR A 5 12.56 0.57 10.41
C TYR A 5 13.43 0.94 9.21
N ASP A 6 13.51 0.05 8.24
CA ASP A 6 14.24 0.30 6.99
C ASP A 6 13.38 1.15 6.05
N VAL A 7 12.06 0.95 6.09
CA VAL A 7 11.08 1.67 5.27
C VAL A 7 9.88 2.06 6.11
N ILE A 8 9.45 3.32 6.00
CA ILE A 8 8.20 3.80 6.59
C ILE A 8 7.30 4.30 5.45
N VAL A 9 6.15 3.66 5.28
CA VAL A 9 5.12 4.02 4.32
C VAL A 9 4.02 4.80 5.02
N ILE A 10 3.74 6.00 4.51
CA ILE A 10 2.74 6.90 5.09
C ILE A 10 1.49 6.90 4.21
N GLY A 11 0.40 6.38 4.77
CA GLY A 11 -0.90 6.26 4.12
C GLY A 11 -1.14 4.86 3.57
N ALA A 12 -2.23 4.22 4.01
CA ALA A 12 -2.63 2.88 3.54
C ALA A 12 -3.62 2.92 2.36
N GLY A 13 -3.38 3.80 1.38
CA GLY A 13 -4.12 3.79 0.11
C GLY A 13 -3.54 2.75 -0.86
N HIS A 14 -4.13 2.62 -2.05
CA HIS A 14 -3.69 1.64 -3.07
C HIS A 14 -2.17 1.64 -3.29
N ALA A 15 -1.57 2.81 -3.52
CA ALA A 15 -0.12 2.93 -3.71
C ALA A 15 0.69 2.59 -2.45
N GLY A 16 0.19 2.96 -1.26
CA GLY A 16 0.86 2.68 0.00
C GLY A 16 0.85 1.19 0.37
N CYS A 17 -0.25 0.49 0.06
CA CYS A 17 -0.33 -0.96 0.23
C CYS A 17 0.69 -1.67 -0.66
N GLU A 18 0.77 -1.33 -1.95
CA GLU A 18 1.77 -1.90 -2.86
C GLU A 18 3.21 -1.59 -2.40
N ALA A 19 3.48 -0.35 -1.98
CA ALA A 19 4.79 0.04 -1.48
C ALA A 19 5.20 -0.74 -0.22
N ALA A 20 4.27 -0.89 0.74
CA ALA A 20 4.53 -1.59 1.99
C ALA A 20 4.74 -3.09 1.79
N VAL A 21 3.94 -3.71 0.91
CA VAL A 21 4.09 -5.13 0.55
C VAL A 21 5.40 -5.34 -0.20
N ALA A 22 5.73 -4.49 -1.17
CA ALA A 22 6.97 -4.59 -1.92
C ALA A 22 8.20 -4.49 -1.02
N SER A 23 8.24 -3.51 -0.11
CA SER A 23 9.37 -3.35 0.81
C SER A 23 9.47 -4.49 1.83
N ALA A 24 8.34 -4.98 2.34
CA ALA A 24 8.34 -6.14 3.25
C ALA A 24 8.81 -7.42 2.55
N ASN A 25 8.41 -7.65 1.29
CA ASN A 25 8.77 -8.85 0.52
C ASN A 25 10.26 -8.92 0.17
N ILE A 26 10.95 -7.79 0.06
CA ILE A 26 12.41 -7.76 -0.12
C ILE A 26 13.19 -7.88 1.20
N GLY A 27 12.50 -8.12 2.32
CA GLY A 27 13.10 -8.34 3.64
C GLY A 27 13.31 -7.08 4.48
N ALA A 28 12.83 -5.91 4.03
CA ALA A 28 12.97 -4.67 4.78
C ALA A 28 11.99 -4.63 5.96
N LYS A 29 12.47 -4.23 7.14
CA LYS A 29 11.62 -3.97 8.31
C LYS A 29 10.74 -2.75 8.02
N THR A 30 9.52 -3.02 7.56
CA THR A 30 8.61 -2.01 7.03
C THR A 30 7.55 -1.62 8.05
N LEU A 31 7.31 -0.31 8.20
CA LEU A 31 6.17 0.24 8.94
C LEU A 31 5.19 0.87 7.96
N LEU A 32 3.93 0.45 7.97
CA LEU A 32 2.83 1.16 7.29
C LEU A 32 2.02 1.92 8.34
N ILE A 33 1.93 3.24 8.20
CA ILE A 33 1.09 4.08 9.06
C ILE A 33 -0.10 4.61 8.29
N THR A 34 -1.27 4.66 8.93
CA THR A 34 -2.49 5.24 8.37
C THR A 34 -3.30 5.92 9.47
N MET A 35 -4.08 6.92 9.08
CA MET A 35 -4.94 7.66 10.03
C MET A 35 -6.14 6.83 10.49
N ASP A 36 -6.61 5.90 9.64
CA ASP A 36 -7.76 5.05 9.91
C ASP A 36 -7.49 3.65 9.36
N MET A 37 -7.45 2.67 10.26
CA MET A 37 -7.22 1.26 9.91
C MET A 37 -8.42 0.64 9.19
N ASN A 38 -9.62 1.23 9.27
CA ASN A 38 -10.81 0.74 8.57
C ASN A 38 -10.86 1.17 7.10
N LYS A 39 -9.98 2.09 6.67
CA LYS A 39 -9.96 2.65 5.30
C LYS A 39 -8.76 2.20 4.49
N ILE A 40 -8.11 1.11 4.90
CA ILE A 40 -7.02 0.51 4.14
C ILE A 40 -7.53 0.13 2.74
N ALA A 41 -6.82 0.58 1.70
CA ALA A 41 -7.13 0.36 0.29
C ALA A 41 -8.59 0.69 -0.11
N GLN A 42 -9.21 1.69 0.53
CA GLN A 42 -10.58 2.09 0.20
C GLN A 42 -10.68 2.59 -1.25
N MET A 43 -11.61 2.03 -2.03
CA MET A 43 -11.97 2.53 -3.36
C MET A 43 -12.85 3.77 -3.23
N SER A 44 -12.26 4.97 -3.36
CA SER A 44 -12.96 6.24 -3.12
C SER A 44 -13.78 6.76 -4.30
N CYS A 45 -13.63 6.17 -5.49
CA CYS A 45 -14.28 6.63 -6.71
C CYS A 45 -15.32 5.63 -7.22
N ASN A 46 -14.88 4.58 -7.92
CA ASN A 46 -15.73 3.54 -8.48
C ASN A 46 -15.27 2.15 -8.03
N PRO A 47 -16.18 1.17 -7.89
CA PRO A 47 -15.85 -0.18 -7.45
C PRO A 47 -15.34 -1.03 -8.62
N ALA A 48 -14.30 -0.56 -9.32
CA ALA A 48 -13.75 -1.21 -10.51
C ALA A 48 -12.22 -1.18 -10.51
N VAL A 49 -11.61 -2.31 -10.89
CA VAL A 49 -10.16 -2.47 -11.05
C VAL A 49 -9.88 -2.88 -12.50
N GLY A 50 -8.94 -2.18 -13.15
CA GLY A 50 -8.54 -2.47 -14.53
C GLY A 50 -9.26 -1.64 -15.61
N GLY A 51 -9.48 -2.26 -16.77
CA GLY A 51 -9.87 -1.61 -18.03
C GLY A 51 -8.77 -1.71 -19.09
N ILE A 52 -8.97 -1.11 -20.28
CA ILE A 52 -8.05 -1.28 -21.42
C ILE A 52 -6.60 -0.89 -21.06
N ALA A 53 -6.41 0.28 -20.44
CA ALA A 53 -5.08 0.73 -20.03
C ALA A 53 -4.67 0.18 -18.65
N LYS A 54 -5.53 0.37 -17.63
CA LYS A 54 -5.21 0.01 -16.24
C LYS A 54 -5.04 -1.49 -16.03
N GLY A 55 -5.73 -2.34 -16.82
CA GLY A 55 -5.60 -3.79 -16.74
C GLY A 55 -4.23 -4.32 -17.14
N GLN A 56 -3.48 -3.57 -17.96
CA GLN A 56 -2.08 -3.90 -18.26
C GLN A 56 -1.13 -3.61 -17.10
N ILE A 57 -1.49 -2.66 -16.21
CA ILE A 57 -0.68 -2.30 -15.03
C ILE A 57 -0.98 -3.25 -13.86
N VAL A 58 -2.21 -3.76 -13.77
CA VAL A 58 -2.65 -4.68 -12.72
C VAL A 58 -2.14 -6.11 -12.95
N ARG A 59 -1.85 -6.47 -14.20
CA ARG A 59 -1.30 -7.78 -14.58
C ARG A 59 0.20 -7.85 -14.33
#